data_AF-M3AKC7-F1
#
_entry.id   AF-M3AKC7-F1
#
_cell.length_a   1.000
_cell.length_b   1.000
_cell.length_c   1.000
_cell.angle_alpha   90.00
_cell.angle_beta   90.00
_cell.angle_gamma   90.00
#
_symmetry.space_group_name_H-M   'P 1'
#
loop_
_entity.id
_entity.type
_entity.pdbx_description
1 polymer ?
#
loop_
_entity_poly.entity_id
_entity_poly.type
_entity_poly.pdbx_seq_one_letter_code
_entity_poly.pdbx_strand_id
1 'polypeptide(L)'
;MNNVHNEIRDFLQGDFQERAFPPMDKANRKALHEICTALNLSSKSKGTGKKRFPIIYKTSLTTEYDETMFFKITSASSRGFLSNHSKAGKFAKKTRGGGRFDKAAVSVRNGEIVGAGAAEISHTGFGAKLMGKMGWSKGMGLGKDGEGMKVPVEQVIRLGTAGLG
;
A
#
# COMPACT_ATOMS: atom_id res chain seq x y z
N MET A 1 -14.07 17.51 -16.13
CA MET A 1 -13.19 18.09 -15.09
C MET A 1 -13.46 19.56 -14.84
N ASN A 2 -13.83 20.36 -15.85
CA ASN A 2 -14.09 21.81 -15.68
C ASN A 2 -15.07 22.15 -14.54
N ASN A 3 -16.13 21.34 -14.35
CA ASN A 3 -17.06 21.54 -13.24
C ASN A 3 -16.39 21.40 -11.87
N VAL A 4 -15.47 20.45 -11.69
CA VAL A 4 -14.77 20.22 -10.42
C VAL A 4 -13.83 21.38 -10.10
N HIS A 5 -13.17 21.93 -11.11
CA HIS A 5 -12.26 23.06 -10.93
C HIS A 5 -13.02 24.33 -10.51
N ASN A 6 -14.16 24.60 -11.13
CA ASN A 6 -15.02 25.72 -10.75
C ASN A 6 -15.55 25.53 -9.32
N GLU A 7 -15.99 24.33 -8.95
CA GLU A 7 -16.45 24.05 -7.59
C GLU A 7 -15.35 24.23 -6.53
N ILE A 8 -14.09 23.88 -6.83
CA ILE A 8 -12.95 24.12 -5.93
C ILE A 8 -12.66 25.62 -5.83
N ARG A 9 -12.76 26.36 -6.94
CA ARG A 9 -12.62 27.83 -6.94
C ARG A 9 -13.67 28.47 -6.03
N ASP A 10 -14.94 28.12 -6.21
CA ASP A 10 -16.05 28.61 -5.39
C ASP A 10 -15.86 28.23 -3.92
N PHE A 11 -15.35 27.03 -3.64
CA PHE A 11 -15.08 26.59 -2.28
C PHE A 11 -13.96 27.40 -1.60
N LEU A 12 -12.88 27.70 -2.32
CA LEU A 12 -11.79 28.51 -1.79
C LEU A 12 -12.25 29.94 -1.49
N GLN A 13 -13.08 30.52 -2.36
CA GLN A 13 -13.62 31.87 -2.20
C GLN A 13 -14.75 31.97 -1.16
N GLY A 14 -15.54 30.91 -0.97
CA GLY A 14 -16.65 30.89 -0.02
C GLY A 14 -16.23 30.67 1.44
N ASP A 15 -17.14 30.90 2.38
CA ASP A 15 -16.87 30.73 3.83
C ASP A 15 -17.00 29.28 4.33
N PHE A 16 -17.43 28.35 3.48
CA PHE A 16 -17.67 26.97 3.88
C PHE A 16 -16.37 26.24 4.26
N GLN A 17 -16.40 25.49 5.36
CA GLN A 17 -15.26 24.71 5.85
C GLN A 17 -15.14 23.34 5.18
N GLU A 18 -16.24 22.80 4.67
CA GLU A 18 -16.26 21.51 3.97
C GLU A 18 -17.14 21.55 2.73
N ARG A 19 -16.82 20.70 1.75
CA ARG A 19 -17.64 20.52 0.55
C ARG A 19 -17.61 19.08 0.06
N ALA A 20 -18.78 18.51 -0.14
CA ALA A 20 -18.95 17.19 -0.72
C ALA A 20 -19.21 17.30 -2.23
N PHE A 21 -18.58 16.42 -2.99
CA PHE A 21 -18.79 16.30 -4.44
C PHE A 21 -19.70 15.10 -4.74
N PRO A 22 -20.34 15.07 -5.91
CA PRO A 22 -21.09 13.90 -6.36
C PRO A 22 -20.17 12.67 -6.54
N PRO A 23 -20.73 11.45 -6.49
CA PRO A 23 -19.99 10.24 -6.83
C PRO A 23 -19.35 10.34 -8.21
N MET A 24 -18.05 10.07 -8.28
CA MET A 24 -17.29 10.22 -9.52
C MET A 24 -16.28 9.07 -9.70
N ASP A 25 -15.83 8.89 -10.92
CA ASP A 25 -14.87 7.87 -11.32
C ASP A 25 -13.52 8.02 -10.61
N LYS A 26 -12.71 6.95 -10.68
CA LYS A 26 -11.42 6.89 -9.97
C LYS A 26 -10.44 7.96 -10.48
N ALA A 27 -10.46 8.29 -11.77
CA ALA A 27 -9.50 9.25 -12.34
C ALA A 27 -9.82 10.66 -11.86
N ASN A 28 -11.09 11.07 -11.91
CA ASN A 28 -11.48 12.39 -11.40
C ASN A 28 -11.29 12.52 -9.88
N ARG A 29 -11.57 11.47 -9.09
CA ARG A 29 -11.25 11.49 -7.64
C ARG A 29 -9.75 11.67 -7.38
N LYS A 30 -8.90 11.01 -8.18
CA LYS A 30 -7.44 11.15 -8.07
C LYS A 30 -6.99 12.59 -8.41
N ALA A 31 -7.49 13.16 -9.50
CA ALA A 31 -7.18 14.53 -9.90
C ALA A 31 -7.59 15.54 -8.82
N LEU A 32 -8.77 15.36 -8.21
CA LEU A 32 -9.21 16.17 -7.07
C LEU A 32 -8.25 16.06 -5.88
N HIS A 33 -7.85 14.85 -5.50
CA HIS A 33 -6.90 14.66 -4.40
C HIS A 33 -5.52 15.30 -4.69
N GLU A 34 -5.05 15.26 -5.94
CA GLU A 34 -3.80 15.93 -6.36
C GLU A 34 -3.91 17.45 -6.21
N ILE A 35 -5.01 18.05 -6.70
CA ILE A 35 -5.27 19.49 -6.56
C ILE A 35 -5.35 19.88 -5.08
N CYS A 36 -6.07 19.12 -4.26
CA CYS A 36 -6.16 19.38 -2.83
C CYS A 36 -4.79 19.31 -2.13
N THR A 37 -3.94 18.37 -2.52
CA THR A 37 -2.58 18.24 -1.96
C THR A 37 -1.75 19.48 -2.28
N ALA A 38 -1.84 20.00 -3.52
CA ALA A 38 -1.12 21.21 -3.92
C ALA A 38 -1.64 22.50 -3.24
N LEU A 39 -2.91 22.52 -2.84
CA LEU A 39 -3.57 23.64 -2.16
C LEU A 39 -3.60 23.50 -0.62
N ASN A 40 -2.93 22.48 -0.06
CA ASN A 40 -2.94 22.16 1.37
C ASN A 40 -4.36 21.95 1.96
N LEU A 41 -5.28 21.45 1.15
CA LEU A 41 -6.62 21.06 1.56
C LEU A 41 -6.65 19.60 2.04
N SER A 42 -7.41 19.31 3.09
CA SER A 42 -7.67 17.93 3.48
C SER A 42 -8.74 17.33 2.58
N SER A 43 -8.54 16.10 2.11
CA SER A 43 -9.49 15.44 1.20
C SER A 43 -9.72 13.98 1.58
N LYS A 44 -10.97 13.54 1.58
CA LYS A 44 -11.38 12.18 1.95
C LYS A 44 -12.45 11.66 0.99
N SER A 45 -12.27 10.45 0.45
CA SER A 45 -13.29 9.78 -0.36
C SER A 45 -14.12 8.80 0.47
N LYS A 46 -15.42 9.02 0.61
CA LYS A 46 -16.40 8.19 1.34
C LYS A 46 -17.28 7.35 0.40
N GLY A 47 -17.84 6.26 0.91
CA GLY A 47 -18.62 5.31 0.10
C GLY A 47 -17.77 4.25 -0.62
N THR A 48 -18.44 3.36 -1.36
CA THR A 48 -17.83 2.18 -1.98
C THR A 48 -18.09 2.13 -3.49
N GLY A 49 -17.13 1.59 -4.24
CA GLY A 49 -17.25 1.36 -5.68
C GLY A 49 -17.68 2.60 -6.47
N LYS A 50 -18.79 2.47 -7.22
CA LYS A 50 -19.39 3.53 -8.05
C LYS A 50 -20.12 4.61 -7.26
N LYS A 51 -20.50 4.33 -6.01
CA LYS A 51 -21.15 5.29 -5.09
C LYS A 51 -20.12 6.03 -4.24
N ARG A 52 -18.82 5.95 -4.58
CA ARG A 52 -17.76 6.61 -3.83
C ARG A 52 -17.63 8.07 -4.26
N PHE A 53 -17.64 8.97 -3.29
CA PHE A 53 -17.65 10.41 -3.49
C PHE A 53 -16.58 11.09 -2.61
N PRO A 54 -15.88 12.13 -3.12
CA PRO A 54 -14.92 12.88 -2.35
C PRO A 54 -15.57 14.02 -1.54
N ILE A 55 -14.97 14.30 -0.40
CA ILE A 55 -15.26 15.43 0.49
C ILE A 55 -13.94 16.15 0.74
N ILE A 56 -13.95 17.48 0.64
CA ILE A 56 -12.81 18.34 0.92
C ILE A 56 -13.08 19.21 2.14
N TYR A 57 -12.02 19.56 2.86
CA TYR A 57 -12.06 20.38 4.06
C TYR A 57 -10.97 21.45 4.00
N LYS A 58 -11.29 22.67 4.41
CA LYS A 58 -10.29 23.71 4.69
C LYS A 58 -9.51 23.32 5.95
N THR A 59 -8.22 23.57 5.91
CA THR A 59 -7.31 23.47 7.06
C THR A 59 -6.74 24.86 7.38
N SER A 60 -6.08 25.00 8.53
CA SER A 60 -5.37 26.25 8.88
C SER A 60 -4.23 26.61 7.91
N LEU A 61 -3.76 25.64 7.12
CA LEU A 61 -2.68 25.81 6.14
C LEU A 61 -3.20 25.98 4.70
N THR A 62 -4.51 26.10 4.52
CA THR A 62 -5.11 26.27 3.19
C THR A 62 -4.53 27.51 2.54
N THR A 63 -3.99 27.37 1.34
CA THR A 63 -3.47 28.49 0.56
C THR A 63 -4.61 29.43 0.18
N GLU A 64 -4.39 30.73 0.31
CA GLU A 64 -5.34 31.74 -0.18
C GLU A 64 -5.57 31.59 -1.68
N TYR A 65 -6.75 32.03 -2.12
CA TYR A 65 -7.12 31.92 -3.52
C TYR A 65 -6.34 32.94 -4.37
N ASP A 66 -5.36 32.45 -5.15
CA ASP A 66 -4.76 33.19 -6.26
C ASP A 66 -5.12 32.53 -7.59
N GLU A 67 -5.67 33.33 -8.51
CA GLU A 67 -6.09 32.87 -9.83
C GLU A 67 -4.91 32.32 -10.66
N THR A 68 -3.72 32.92 -10.54
CA THR A 68 -2.56 32.49 -11.32
C THR A 68 -2.00 31.16 -10.82
N MET A 69 -1.88 30.99 -9.49
CA MET A 69 -1.46 29.75 -8.86
C MET A 69 -2.48 28.64 -9.09
N PHE A 70 -3.77 28.95 -8.96
CA PHE A 70 -4.85 28.00 -9.20
C PHE A 70 -4.84 27.48 -10.64
N PHE A 71 -4.67 28.36 -11.63
CA PHE A 71 -4.59 27.97 -13.03
C PHE A 71 -3.37 27.08 -13.31
N LYS A 72 -2.20 27.39 -12.71
CA LYS A 72 -0.99 26.55 -12.82
C LYS A 72 -1.23 25.15 -12.28
N ILE A 73 -1.76 25.04 -11.06
CA ILE A 73 -2.04 23.74 -10.41
C ILE A 73 -3.06 22.93 -11.22
N THR A 74 -4.15 23.59 -11.63
CA THR A 74 -5.25 22.96 -12.37
C THR A 74 -4.83 22.50 -13.76
N SER A 75 -4.04 23.30 -14.47
CA SER A 75 -3.48 22.90 -15.77
C SER A 75 -2.55 21.71 -15.63
N ALA A 76 -1.82 21.64 -14.52
CA ALA A 76 -0.84 20.61 -14.30
C ALA A 76 -1.45 19.28 -13.82
N SER A 77 -2.56 19.30 -13.08
CA SER A 77 -3.33 18.09 -12.73
C SER A 77 -3.94 17.42 -13.97
N SER A 78 -4.40 18.20 -14.96
CA SER A 78 -4.90 17.67 -16.24
C SER A 78 -3.84 16.92 -17.05
N ARG A 79 -2.57 17.29 -16.86
CA ARG A 79 -1.40 16.68 -17.51
C ARG A 79 -0.79 15.53 -16.69
N GLY A 80 -1.37 15.19 -15.55
CA GLY A 80 -0.83 14.18 -14.63
C GLY A 80 0.44 14.67 -13.95
N PHE A 81 0.28 15.59 -13.01
CA PHE A 81 1.28 16.50 -12.40
C PHE A 81 2.62 15.91 -11.94
N LEU A 82 2.83 14.60 -12.03
CA LEU A 82 4.10 13.93 -11.74
C LEU A 82 4.36 12.80 -12.75
N SER A 83 4.71 13.15 -13.99
CA SER A 83 5.81 12.40 -14.62
C SER A 83 7.04 12.74 -13.79
N ASN A 84 7.42 11.82 -12.91
CA ASN A 84 8.55 11.98 -12.01
C ASN A 84 9.81 12.19 -12.88
N HIS A 85 10.26 13.44 -13.05
CA HIS A 85 11.48 13.76 -13.81
C HIS A 85 12.75 13.67 -12.95
N SER A 86 12.62 13.24 -11.68
CA SER A 86 13.73 12.53 -11.06
C SER A 86 13.89 11.21 -11.83
N LYS A 87 15.11 10.83 -12.23
CA LYS A 87 15.40 9.49 -12.77
C LYS A 87 14.93 8.46 -11.73
N ALA A 88 13.67 8.07 -11.77
CA ALA A 88 13.24 6.78 -11.27
C ALA A 88 13.95 5.81 -12.22
N GLY A 89 15.07 5.25 -11.76
CA GLY A 89 15.68 4.11 -12.41
C GLY A 89 14.56 3.17 -12.79
N LYS A 90 14.47 2.84 -14.08
CA LYS A 90 13.42 1.99 -14.63
C LYS A 90 13.46 0.66 -13.87
N PHE A 91 12.72 0.55 -12.77
CA PHE A 91 12.06 -0.70 -12.47
C PHE A 91 11.06 -0.84 -13.59
N ALA A 92 11.51 -1.53 -14.64
CA ALA A 92 10.64 -2.02 -15.67
C ALA A 92 9.51 -2.73 -14.94
N LYS A 93 8.35 -2.08 -14.87
CA LYS A 93 7.10 -2.77 -14.63
C LYS A 93 6.95 -3.62 -15.87
N LYS A 94 7.56 -4.80 -15.84
CA LYS A 94 7.36 -5.85 -16.82
C LYS A 94 5.85 -6.00 -16.85
N THR A 95 5.25 -5.51 -17.92
CA THR A 95 3.91 -5.88 -18.34
C THR A 95 4.02 -7.37 -18.59
N ARG A 96 3.96 -8.15 -17.50
CA ARG A 96 3.65 -9.56 -17.59
C ARG A 96 2.21 -9.52 -18.07
N GLY A 97 2.06 -9.71 -19.38
CA GLY A 97 0.79 -10.12 -19.97
C GLY A 97 0.17 -11.21 -19.09
N GLY A 98 -1.15 -11.25 -19.07
CA GLY A 98 -1.99 -12.07 -18.18
C GLY A 98 -1.52 -13.50 -17.97
N GLY A 99 -0.47 -13.66 -17.16
CA GLY A 99 -0.06 -14.88 -16.54
C GLY A 99 -0.99 -15.02 -15.37
N ARG A 100 -1.91 -15.96 -15.49
CA ARG A 100 -2.72 -16.49 -14.40
C ARG A 100 -1.83 -16.51 -13.15
N PHE A 101 -2.12 -15.65 -12.18
CA PHE A 101 -1.52 -15.78 -10.87
C PHE A 101 -2.07 -17.10 -10.36
N ASP A 102 -1.29 -18.18 -10.47
CA ASP A 102 -1.66 -19.48 -9.94
C ASP A 102 -1.68 -19.32 -8.42
N LYS A 103 -2.85 -18.91 -7.93
CA LYS A 103 -3.14 -18.84 -6.50
C LYS A 103 -2.81 -20.19 -5.86
N ALA A 104 -2.95 -21.29 -6.59
CA ALA A 104 -2.55 -22.64 -6.20
C ALA A 104 -1.05 -22.82 -5.89
N ALA A 105 -0.16 -22.02 -6.49
CA ALA A 105 1.28 -22.05 -6.20
C ALA A 105 1.66 -21.24 -4.95
N VAL A 106 0.75 -20.39 -4.44
CA VAL A 106 0.95 -19.54 -3.25
C VAL A 106 0.00 -19.90 -2.12
N SER A 107 -1.08 -20.64 -2.41
CA SER A 107 -2.05 -21.11 -1.42
C SER A 107 -1.61 -22.44 -0.87
N VAL A 108 -1.40 -22.48 0.43
CA VAL A 108 -1.10 -23.71 1.16
C VAL A 108 -2.38 -24.56 1.28
N ARG A 109 -2.25 -25.89 1.19
CA ARG A 109 -3.38 -26.84 1.27
C ARG A 109 -3.66 -27.23 2.72
N ASN A 110 -4.90 -27.65 2.98
CA ASN A 110 -5.26 -28.25 4.27
C ASN A 110 -4.47 -29.56 4.47
N GLY A 111 -3.77 -29.69 5.60
CA GLY A 111 -2.88 -30.80 5.90
C GLY A 111 -1.45 -30.63 5.40
N GLU A 112 -1.13 -29.54 4.69
CA GLU A 112 0.24 -29.28 4.23
C GLU A 112 1.12 -28.72 5.35
N ILE A 113 2.35 -29.22 5.47
CA ILE A 113 3.33 -28.75 6.44
C ILE A 113 3.96 -27.45 5.91
N VAL A 114 3.84 -26.37 6.68
CA VAL A 114 4.42 -25.07 6.35
C VAL A 114 5.94 -25.19 6.26
N GLY A 115 6.50 -24.79 5.12
CA GLY A 115 7.95 -24.75 4.95
C GLY A 115 8.60 -26.12 4.73
N ALA A 116 7.84 -27.19 4.46
CA ALA A 116 8.42 -28.51 4.16
C ALA A 116 9.41 -28.50 2.98
N GLY A 117 9.20 -27.61 2.00
CA GLY A 117 10.10 -27.39 0.86
C GLY A 117 11.03 -26.18 1.00
N ALA A 118 11.14 -25.58 2.18
CA ALA A 118 12.02 -24.42 2.38
C ALA A 118 13.49 -24.83 2.27
N ALA A 119 14.29 -24.02 1.59
CA ALA A 119 15.73 -24.22 1.53
C ALA A 119 16.36 -24.06 2.92
N GLU A 120 17.44 -24.81 3.19
CA GLU A 120 18.17 -24.73 4.44
C GLU A 120 18.66 -23.29 4.69
N ILE A 121 18.57 -22.84 5.94
CA ILE A 121 19.01 -21.50 6.34
C ILE A 121 20.52 -21.40 6.11
N SER A 122 20.96 -20.39 5.37
CA SER A 122 22.38 -20.17 5.10
C SER A 122 23.18 -19.98 6.40
N HIS A 123 24.31 -20.71 6.52
CA HIS A 123 25.25 -20.58 7.63
C HIS A 123 26.01 -19.25 7.67
N THR A 124 25.96 -18.45 6.60
CA THR A 124 26.68 -17.17 6.51
C THR A 124 25.88 -15.97 7.02
N GLY A 125 24.57 -16.14 7.25
CA GLY A 125 23.69 -15.07 7.70
C GLY A 125 23.93 -14.64 9.15
N PHE A 126 23.49 -13.43 9.51
CA PHE A 126 23.56 -12.92 10.88
C PHE A 126 22.87 -13.85 11.89
N GLY A 127 21.69 -14.37 11.55
CA GLY A 127 20.94 -15.29 12.40
C GLY A 127 21.68 -16.60 12.65
N ALA A 128 22.33 -17.19 11.65
CA ALA A 128 23.14 -18.39 11.80
C ALA A 128 24.35 -18.17 12.72
N LYS A 129 25.02 -17.01 12.60
CA LYS A 129 26.11 -16.61 13.50
C LYS A 129 25.63 -16.44 14.94
N LEU A 130 24.45 -15.86 15.14
CA LEU A 130 23.86 -15.70 16.47
C LEU A 130 23.49 -17.06 17.08
N MET A 131 22.83 -17.93 16.33
CA MET A 131 22.48 -19.29 16.77
C MET A 131 23.73 -20.09 17.15
N GLY A 132 24.79 -20.02 16.35
CA GLY A 132 26.08 -20.65 16.66
C GLY A 132 26.70 -20.17 17.98
N LYS A 133 26.63 -18.86 18.26
CA LYS A 133 27.08 -18.30 19.56
C LYS A 133 26.27 -18.79 20.75
N MET A 134 25.01 -19.17 20.52
CA MET A 134 24.11 -19.72 21.54
C MET A 134 24.21 -21.26 21.64
N GLY A 135 25.20 -21.87 21.00
CA GLY A 135 25.47 -23.32 21.08
C GLY A 135 24.76 -24.17 20.02
N TRP A 136 24.12 -23.55 19.02
CA TRP A 136 23.49 -24.30 17.94
C TRP A 136 24.51 -24.79 16.91
N SER A 137 24.46 -26.08 16.61
CA SER A 137 25.21 -26.71 15.52
C SER A 137 24.29 -27.61 14.70
N LYS A 138 24.68 -27.92 13.46
CA LYS A 138 23.85 -28.72 12.54
C LYS A 138 23.51 -30.08 13.17
N GLY A 139 22.22 -30.38 13.31
CA GLY A 139 21.72 -31.62 13.91
C GLY A 139 21.66 -31.65 15.45
N MET A 140 22.03 -30.55 16.11
CA MET A 140 21.98 -30.41 17.57
C MET A 140 20.93 -29.39 17.99
N GLY A 141 20.38 -29.56 19.19
CA GLY A 141 19.49 -28.58 19.80
C GLY A 141 20.19 -27.24 20.06
N LEU A 142 19.44 -26.16 20.12
CA LEU A 142 19.94 -24.86 20.58
C LEU A 142 20.30 -24.93 22.07
N GLY A 143 21.41 -24.33 22.47
CA GLY A 143 21.87 -24.30 23.86
C GLY A 143 23.28 -24.87 24.02
N LYS A 144 23.95 -24.51 25.11
CA LYS A 144 25.36 -24.83 25.39
C LYS A 144 25.67 -26.34 25.30
N ASP A 145 24.77 -27.16 25.83
CA ASP A 145 24.90 -28.62 25.88
C ASP A 145 23.93 -29.33 24.92
N GLY A 146 23.31 -28.58 23.98
CA GLY A 146 22.36 -29.13 23.01
C GLY A 146 21.05 -29.62 23.62
N GLU A 147 20.70 -29.07 24.78
CA GLU A 147 19.46 -29.35 25.53
C GLU A 147 18.20 -28.93 24.78
N GLY A 148 18.34 -28.04 23.79
CA GLY A 148 17.24 -27.60 22.95
C GLY A 148 16.65 -28.72 22.10
N MET A 149 15.48 -28.42 21.53
CA MET A 149 14.72 -29.37 20.73
C MET A 149 15.48 -29.73 19.44
N LYS A 150 15.71 -31.04 19.22
CA LYS A 150 16.41 -31.56 18.03
C LYS A 150 15.52 -31.67 16.81
N VAL A 151 14.25 -32.01 17.01
CA VAL A 151 13.26 -32.15 15.95
C VAL A 151 12.43 -30.87 15.89
N PRO A 152 12.40 -30.15 14.76
CA PRO A 152 11.59 -28.96 14.61
C PRO A 152 10.10 -29.25 14.87
N VAL A 153 9.39 -28.27 15.44
CA VAL A 153 7.93 -28.34 15.56
C VAL A 153 7.32 -28.05 14.20
N GLU A 154 6.74 -29.06 13.58
CA GLU A 154 6.06 -28.92 12.29
C GLU A 154 4.72 -28.20 12.46
N GLN A 155 4.49 -27.17 11.65
CA GLN A 155 3.21 -26.49 11.59
C GLN A 155 2.39 -27.05 10.43
N VAL A 156 1.30 -27.75 10.73
CA VAL A 156 0.35 -28.27 9.73
C VAL A 156 -0.76 -27.25 9.51
N ILE A 157 -1.02 -26.89 8.25
CA ILE A 157 -2.09 -25.96 7.90
C ILE A 157 -3.45 -26.62 8.06
N ARG A 158 -4.35 -25.98 8.81
CA ARG A 158 -5.77 -26.34 8.86
C ARG A 158 -6.60 -25.21 8.24
N LEU A 159 -7.29 -25.50 7.15
CA LEU A 159 -8.23 -24.59 6.49
C LEU A 159 -9.65 -25.03 6.87
N GLY A 160 -10.28 -24.26 7.75
CA GLY A 160 -11.63 -24.52 8.24
C GLY A 160 -11.92 -23.65 9.47
N THR A 161 -13.19 -23.52 9.85
CA THR A 161 -13.63 -22.77 11.04
C THR A 161 -13.77 -23.65 12.28
N ALA A 162 -13.51 -24.95 12.18
CA ALA A 162 -13.33 -25.80 13.35
C ALA A 162 -12.03 -25.39 14.06
N GLY A 163 -12.11 -25.12 15.36
CA GLY A 163 -10.98 -24.63 16.15
C GLY A 163 -9.79 -25.61 16.22
N LEU A 164 -8.83 -25.31 17.08
CA LEU A 164 -7.77 -26.26 17.45
C LEU A 164 -8.37 -27.40 18.28
N GLY A 165 -9.01 -28.36 17.60
CA GLY A 165 -9.62 -29.57 18.15
C GLY A 165 -9.85 -30.57 17.03
#